data_AF-A0AAD9GIA0-F1
#
_entry.id   AF-A0AAD9GIA0-F1
#
_cell.length_a   1.000
_cell.length_b   1.000
_cell.length_c   1.000
_cell.angle_alpha   90.00
_cell.angle_beta   90.00
_cell.angle_gamma   90.00
#
_symmetry.space_group_name_H-M   'P 1'
#
loop_
_entity.id
_entity.type
_entity.pdbx_description
1 polymer ?
#
loop_
_entity_poly.entity_id
_entity_poly.type
_entity_poly.pdbx_seq_one_letter_code
_entity_poly.pdbx_strand_id
1 'polypeptide(L)' 'MELRTGDWICPVNSCSNINFAKRDFCNRCKTARPKDKAVDNIDIRQLQFNDWICEHCGNANWSRRTHCNICKHSKVVS' A
#
# COMPACT_ATOMS: atom_id res chain seq x y z
N MET A 1 -19.71 -1.21 17.04
CA MET A 1 -19.13 -2.30 16.22
C MET A 1 -17.63 -2.07 16.25
N GLU A 2 -16.88 -2.95 16.88
CA GLU A 2 -15.45 -2.76 17.16
C GLU A 2 -14.63 -3.28 15.97
N LEU A 3 -13.67 -2.50 15.50
CA LEU A 3 -12.74 -2.93 14.45
C LEU A 3 -11.89 -4.06 15.01
N ARG A 4 -12.06 -5.28 14.49
CA ARG A 4 -11.20 -6.41 14.85
C ARG A 4 -9.90 -6.34 14.09
N THR A 5 -8.86 -6.99 14.62
CA THR A 5 -7.58 -7.14 13.93
C THR A 5 -7.78 -7.67 12.51
N GLY A 6 -7.34 -6.88 11.53
CA GLY A 6 -7.42 -7.19 10.10
C GLY A 6 -8.70 -6.74 9.40
N ASP A 7 -9.76 -6.34 10.12
CA ASP A 7 -10.91 -5.66 9.50
C ASP A 7 -10.46 -4.33 8.91
N TRP A 8 -11.06 -3.93 7.78
CA TRP A 8 -10.59 -2.78 7.02
C TRP A 8 -11.74 -1.86 6.64
N ILE A 9 -11.48 -0.56 6.74
CA ILE A 9 -12.42 0.49 6.32
C ILE A 9 -12.23 0.71 4.82
N CYS A 10 -13.35 0.72 4.09
CA CYS A 10 -13.34 1.03 2.66
C CYS A 10 -12.74 2.44 2.41
N PRO A 11 -11.75 2.58 1.50
CA PRO A 11 -11.06 3.86 1.27
C PRO A 11 -11.90 4.88 0.52
N VAL A 12 -13.01 4.46 -0.10
CA VAL A 12 -13.94 5.37 -0.78
C VAL A 12 -14.70 6.19 0.26
N ASN A 13 -14.45 7.51 0.30
CA ASN A 13 -15.03 8.44 1.27
C ASN A 13 -16.57 8.41 1.32
N SER A 14 -17.23 8.18 0.18
CA SER A 14 -18.70 8.07 0.12
C SER A 14 -19.23 6.72 0.64
N CYS A 15 -18.36 5.72 0.83
CA CYS A 15 -18.72 4.40 1.27
C CYS A 15 -18.40 4.16 2.75
N SER A 16 -17.13 4.37 3.14
CA SER A 16 -16.56 4.19 4.50
C SER A 16 -17.04 2.94 5.26
N ASN A 17 -17.39 1.88 4.53
CA ASN A 17 -17.93 0.65 5.11
C ASN A 17 -16.81 -0.15 5.77
N ILE A 18 -17.06 -0.69 6.97
CA ILE A 18 -16.17 -1.63 7.65
C ILE A 18 -16.37 -3.02 7.03
N ASN A 19 -15.28 -3.65 6.60
CA ASN A 19 -15.26 -4.97 5.99
C ASN A 19 -14.49 -5.96 6.85
N PHE A 20 -14.97 -7.21 6.88
CA PHE A 20 -14.27 -8.30 7.56
C PHE A 20 -12.90 -8.55 6.93
N ALA A 21 -11.91 -8.90 7.77
CA ALA A 21 -10.53 -9.15 7.38
C ALA A 21 -10.37 -10.10 6.18
N LYS A 22 -11.24 -11.12 6.07
CA LYS A 22 -11.24 -12.10 4.99
C LYS A 22 -11.71 -11.59 3.62
N ARG A 23 -12.17 -10.35 3.52
CA ARG A 23 -12.70 -9.80 2.26
C ARG A 23 -11.61 -9.06 1.49
N ASP A 24 -11.44 -9.45 0.24
CA ASP A 24 -10.61 -8.73 -0.74
C ASP A 24 -11.32 -7.54 -1.39
N PHE A 25 -12.66 -7.46 -1.25
CA PHE A 25 -13.48 -6.39 -1.82
C PHE A 25 -14.52 -5.89 -0.82
N CYS A 26 -14.82 -4.59 -0.88
CA CYS A 26 -15.78 -3.95 -0.02
C CYS A 26 -17.17 -4.56 -0.24
N ASN A 27 -17.85 -4.95 0.83
CA ASN A 27 -19.15 -5.59 0.74
C ASN A 27 -20.21 -4.66 0.10
N ARG A 28 -20.06 -3.34 0.31
CA ARG A 28 -20.99 -2.30 -0.16
C ARG A 28 -20.68 -1.84 -1.59
N CYS A 29 -19.52 -1.25 -1.83
CA CYS A 29 -19.19 -0.62 -3.12
C CYS A 29 -18.28 -1.47 -4.03
N LYS A 30 -17.90 -2.69 -3.60
CA LYS A 30 -17.01 -3.60 -4.34
C LYS A 30 -15.61 -3.06 -4.64
N THR A 31 -15.20 -1.94 -4.03
CA THR A 31 -13.82 -1.44 -4.13
C THR A 31 -12.86 -2.46 -3.51
N ALA A 32 -11.71 -2.69 -4.14
CA ALA A 32 -10.69 -3.60 -3.64
C ALA A 32 -10.16 -3.15 -2.26
N ARG A 33 -9.81 -4.12 -1.43
CA ARG A 33 -9.13 -3.90 -0.15
C ARG A 33 -7.83 -3.13 -0.42
N PRO A 34 -7.55 -2.03 0.29
CA PRO A 34 -6.23 -1.43 0.29
C PRO A 34 -5.25 -2.52 0.75
N LYS A 35 -4.33 -2.92 -0.12
CA LYS A 35 -3.21 -3.75 0.34
C LYS A 35 -2.46 -2.89 1.35
N ASP A 36 -2.39 -3.36 2.59
CA ASP A 36 -1.65 -2.70 3.66
C ASP A 36 -0.28 -2.36 3.07
N LYS A 37 -0.04 -1.05 2.88
CA LYS A 37 1.22 -0.59 2.30
C LYS A 37 2.30 -1.16 3.22
N ALA A 38 3.21 -1.96 2.68
CA ALA A 38 4.29 -2.57 3.42
C ALA A 38 5.30 -1.48 3.87
N VAL A 39 4.88 -0.58 4.75
CA VAL A 39 5.68 0.52 5.29
C VAL A 39 6.30 0.14 6.64
N ASP A 40 5.81 -0.91 7.31
CA ASP A 40 6.21 -1.21 8.69
C ASP A 40 7.47 -2.09 8.83
N ASN A 41 8.13 -2.49 7.73
CA ASN A 41 9.36 -3.29 7.79
C ASN A 41 10.42 -2.92 6.75
N ILE A 42 10.43 -1.67 6.27
CA ILE A 42 11.62 -1.19 5.56
C ILE A 42 12.55 -0.63 6.62
N ASP A 43 13.60 -1.39 6.93
CA ASP A 43 14.73 -0.89 7.70
C ASP A 43 15.39 0.23 6.89
N ILE A 44 14.97 1.47 7.14
CA ILE A 44 15.48 2.68 6.48
C ILE A 44 17.00 2.77 6.59
N ARG A 45 17.61 2.08 7.58
CA ARG A 45 19.07 2.00 7.73
C ARG A 45 19.78 1.29 6.59
N GLN A 46 19.07 0.52 5.76
CA GLN A 46 19.63 -0.17 4.58
C GLN A 46 19.41 0.59 3.26
N LEU A 47 18.67 1.70 3.26
CA LEU A 47 18.49 2.52 2.06
C LEU A 47 19.76 3.34 1.81
N GLN A 48 20.36 3.17 0.64
CA GLN A 48 21.51 3.96 0.23
C GLN A 48 21.09 5.34 -0.28
N PHE A 49 22.06 6.24 -0.37
CA PHE A 49 21.85 7.55 -0.99
C PHE A 49 21.28 7.38 -2.42
N ASN A 50 20.14 8.02 -2.68
CA ASN A 50 19.33 7.98 -3.91
C ASN A 50 18.43 6.75 -4.14
N ASP A 51 18.44 5.74 -3.26
CA ASP A 51 17.42 4.69 -3.31
C ASP A 51 16.04 5.29 -3.04
N TRP A 52 15.00 4.71 -3.63
CA TRP A 52 13.66 5.28 -3.60
C TRP A 52 12.61 4.27 -3.19
N ILE A 53 11.64 4.76 -2.42
CA ILE A 53 10.47 3.99 -2.01
C ILE A 53 9.38 4.20 -3.04
N CYS A 54 8.81 3.10 -3.54
CA CYS A 54 7.69 3.18 -4.47
C CYS A 54 6.44 3.67 -3.75
N GLU A 55 5.95 4.86 -4.09
CA GLU A 55 4.76 5.44 -3.43
C GLU A 55 3.47 4.64 -3.64
N HIS A 56 3.43 3.84 -4.71
CA HIS A 56 2.29 2.98 -5.03
C HIS A 56 2.23 1.73 -4.16
N CYS A 57 3.36 1.09 -3.82
CA CYS A 57 3.36 -0.22 -3.13
C CYS A 57 4.26 -0.29 -1.89
N GLY A 58 5.00 0.76 -1.59
CA GLY A 58 5.94 0.84 -0.48
C GLY A 58 7.29 0.16 -0.72
N ASN A 59 7.51 -0.56 -1.81
CA ASN A 59 8.75 -1.29 -2.02
C ASN A 59 9.98 -0.38 -2.21
N ALA A 60 11.09 -0.70 -1.54
CA ALA A 60 12.39 -0.08 -1.76
C ALA A 60 13.03 -0.52 -3.08
N ASN A 61 13.49 0.44 -3.86
CA ASN A 61 14.12 0.22 -5.15
C ASN A 61 15.48 0.90 -5.22
N TRP A 62 16.42 0.24 -5.89
CA TRP A 62 17.73 0.84 -6.18
C TRP A 62 17.59 2.13 -7.00
N SER A 63 18.41 3.11 -6.66
CA SER A 63 18.45 4.45 -7.26
C SER A 63 18.40 4.47 -8.79
N ARG A 64 19.12 3.55 -9.43
CA ARG A 64 19.20 3.36 -10.90
C ARG A 64 17.91 2.87 -11.56
N ARG A 65 16.92 2.39 -10.79
CA ARG A 65 15.66 1.89 -11.35
C ARG A 65 14.73 3.07 -11.62
N THR A 66 14.20 3.10 -12.83
CA THR A 66 13.14 4.03 -13.25
C THR A 66 11.73 3.50 -12.96
N HIS A 67 11.61 2.21 -12.63
CA HIS A 67 10.35 1.55 -12.33
C HIS A 67 10.51 0.60 -11.14
N CYS A 68 9.45 0.44 -10.36
CA CYS A 68 9.42 -0.45 -9.21
C CYS A 68 9.62 -1.90 -9.66
N ASN A 69 10.54 -2.64 -9.04
CA ASN A 69 10.78 -4.04 -9.41
C ASN A 69 9.57 -4.95 -9.10
N ILE A 70 8.75 -4.59 -8.11
CA ILE A 70 7.54 -5.32 -7.70
C ILE A 70 6.33 -4.92 -8.55
N CYS A 71 5.87 -3.67 -8.47
CA CYS A 71 4.61 -3.25 -9.09
C CYS A 71 4.76 -2.57 -10.45
N LYS A 72 6.00 -2.38 -10.93
CA LYS A 72 6.33 -1.71 -12.21
C LYS A 72 5.92 -0.24 -12.34
N HIS A 73 5.37 0.36 -11.28
CA HIS A 73 5.07 1.80 -11.28
C HIS A 73 6.34 2.64 -11.42
N SER A 74 6.27 3.74 -12.15
CA SER A 74 7.41 4.62 -12.41
C SER A 74 7.89 5.32 -11.14
N LYS A 75 9.19 5.60 -11.08
CA LYS A 75 9.79 6.45 -10.06
C LYS A 75 9.22 7.86 -10.23
N VAL A 76 8.65 8.42 -9.17
CA VAL A 76 8.26 9.83 -9.15
C VAL A 76 9.54 10.65 -9.07
N VAL A 77 9.75 11.51 -10.06
CA VAL A 77 10.84 12.48 -10.11
C VAL A 77 10.17 13.84 -9.92
N SER A 78 10.30 14.40 -8.71
CA SER A 78 9.89 15.77 -8.38
C SER A 78 11.04 16.73 -8.57
#